data_AF-A0A2M7BEV9-F1
#
_entry.id   AF-A0A2M7BEV9-F1
#
_cell.length_a   1.000
_cell.length_b   1.000
_cell.length_c   1.000
_cell.angle_alpha   90.00
_cell.angle_beta   90.00
_cell.angle_gamma   90.00
#
_symmetry.space_group_name_H-M   'P 1'
#
loop_
_entity.id
_entity.type
_entity.pdbx_description
1 polymer ?
#
loop_
_entity_poly.entity_id
_entity_poly.type
_entity_poly.pdbx_seq_one_letter_code
_entity_poly.pdbx_strand_id
1 'polypeptide(L)'
;MILKLGWLGTITLEKGGEAEIKGRKIKSNDIYTLGVQKAIHYRLRKNNIKVVSYKGKVYCCEVENHTVFVRRNGRVTWCGNSIGVVTINLPRIGYLTKTKKEFKDRLAYLMDLAKESLIIKRKVLEDFTNKGLYPYSRYYLEAIKKRFGGYWKNHFNTIGLVGMNEACLNFLGENIATKKGKEFALEILDFMREKVGQYQLETNQLFNLEATPAEGTSYRFAREDRKRYQNIIFANSEAVKNKKAEPYYTNSTQLPVDHTTDIFEALSHQDELQCKYTGGTVFHGFLGESLPDIQSLKTAVKKIAEKFHLPYFTFTPTFSICEKHGYLAGGQQFCPKCDVELSEQKNKLEKEGFKVIIE
;
A
#
# COMPACT_ATOMS: atom_id res chain seq x y z
N MET A 1 3.21 7.35 30.83
CA MET A 1 2.12 7.29 29.81
C MET A 1 0.79 7.84 30.34
N ILE A 2 0.43 7.50 31.59
CA ILE A 2 -0.83 7.86 32.28
C ILE A 2 -1.09 9.39 32.31
N LEU A 3 -0.08 10.21 32.63
CA LEU A 3 -0.15 11.70 32.62
C LEU A 3 -0.59 12.32 31.28
N LYS A 4 -0.31 11.67 30.14
CA LYS A 4 -0.62 12.21 28.81
C LYS A 4 -2.06 11.94 28.36
N LEU A 5 -2.85 11.18 29.13
CA LEU A 5 -4.25 10.87 28.84
C LEU A 5 -5.23 11.59 29.77
N GLY A 6 -4.76 12.51 30.60
CA GLY A 6 -5.59 13.14 31.63
C GLY A 6 -5.83 12.22 32.83
N TRP A 7 -4.87 11.34 33.13
CA TRP A 7 -4.88 10.47 34.30
C TRP A 7 -3.61 10.70 35.11
N LEU A 8 -3.69 10.64 36.43
CA LEU A 8 -2.57 10.66 37.36
C LEU A 8 -2.32 9.22 37.79
N GLY A 9 -1.06 8.79 37.70
CA GLY A 9 -0.62 7.50 38.20
C GLY A 9 0.24 7.70 39.45
N THR A 10 -0.05 6.99 40.53
CA THR A 10 0.84 6.85 41.68
C THR A 10 1.37 5.42 41.71
N ILE A 11 2.63 5.27 42.09
CA ILE A 11 3.26 3.98 42.34
C ILE A 11 3.70 4.01 43.80
N THR A 12 3.19 3.08 44.59
CA THR A 12 3.60 2.89 45.97
C THR A 12 4.23 1.51 46.09
N LEU A 13 5.41 1.45 46.69
CA LEU A 13 6.09 0.20 47.00
C LEU A 13 5.75 -0.19 48.44
N GLU A 14 5.09 -1.32 48.60
CA GLU A 14 4.93 -2.00 49.89
C GLU A 14 6.02 -3.06 49.99
N LYS A 15 7.00 -2.81 50.86
CA LYS A 15 8.11 -3.74 51.04
C LYS A 15 7.61 -5.05 51.64
N GLY A 16 8.12 -6.15 51.11
CA GLY A 16 7.85 -7.48 51.62
C GLY A 16 8.30 -7.61 53.08
N GLY A 17 7.49 -8.30 53.89
CA GLY A 17 7.82 -8.64 55.26
C GLY A 17 8.26 -10.10 55.39
N GLU A 18 8.84 -10.46 56.53
CA GLU A 18 9.11 -11.85 56.88
C GLU A 18 8.07 -12.32 57.89
N ALA A 19 7.41 -13.45 57.60
CA ALA A 19 6.48 -14.09 58.51
C ALA A 19 6.86 -15.56 58.69
N GLU A 20 6.62 -16.12 59.87
CA GLU A 20 6.87 -17.52 60.15
C GLU A 20 5.55 -18.27 60.28
N ILE A 21 5.31 -19.23 59.38
CA ILE A 21 4.09 -20.05 59.40
C ILE A 21 4.50 -21.51 59.60
N LYS A 22 4.08 -22.09 60.72
CA LYS A 22 4.39 -23.50 61.10
C LYS A 22 5.89 -23.84 61.05
N GLY A 23 6.73 -22.96 61.60
CA GLY A 23 8.19 -23.18 61.69
C GLY A 23 8.96 -22.93 60.39
N ARG A 24 8.31 -22.43 59.33
CA ARG A 24 8.97 -22.03 58.08
C ARG A 24 8.89 -20.52 57.91
N LYS A 25 10.05 -19.89 57.74
CA LYS A 25 10.16 -18.47 57.38
C LYS A 25 9.77 -18.26 55.92
N ILE A 26 8.74 -17.45 55.71
CA ILE A 26 8.24 -17.07 54.39
C ILE A 26 8.48 -15.57 54.26
N LYS A 27 9.29 -15.18 53.26
CA LYS A 27 9.48 -13.78 52.89
C LYS A 27 8.47 -13.44 51.79
N SER A 28 7.67 -12.40 51.99
CA SER A 28 6.87 -11.88 50.88
C SER A 28 7.76 -11.03 49.96
N ASN A 29 7.43 -11.02 48.67
CA ASN A 29 8.07 -10.13 47.72
C ASN A 29 7.56 -8.70 47.92
N ASP A 30 8.37 -7.74 47.50
CA ASP A 30 7.97 -6.35 47.34
C ASP A 30 6.77 -6.24 46.39
N ILE A 31 5.70 -5.59 46.85
CA ILE A 31 4.47 -5.39 46.07
C ILE A 31 4.42 -3.94 45.62
N TYR A 32 4.33 -3.75 44.30
CA TYR A 32 4.11 -2.43 43.72
C TYR A 32 2.62 -2.23 43.46
N THR A 33 2.02 -1.27 44.17
CA THR A 33 0.63 -0.89 43.97
C THR A 33 0.57 0.32 43.04
N LEU A 34 -0.16 0.16 41.93
CA LEU A 34 -0.40 1.20 40.93
C LEU A 34 -1.79 1.81 41.10
N GLY A 35 -1.85 3.05 41.57
CA GLY A 35 -3.08 3.84 41.62
C GLY A 35 -3.25 4.64 40.33
N VAL A 36 -4.41 4.57 39.68
CA VAL A 36 -4.70 5.35 38.46
C VAL A 36 -6.00 6.14 38.65
N GLN A 37 -5.92 7.47 38.64
CA GLN A 37 -7.08 8.35 38.81
C GLN A 37 -7.19 9.37 37.67
N LYS A 38 -8.41 9.80 37.34
CA LYS A 38 -8.63 10.79 36.27
C LYS A 38 -8.28 12.18 36.78
N ALA A 39 -7.38 12.89 36.10
CA ALA A 39 -6.88 14.19 36.50
C ALA A 39 -7.90 15.30 36.18
N ILE A 40 -8.37 16.01 37.22
CA ILE A 40 -9.39 17.06 37.12
C ILE A 40 -8.83 18.33 36.44
N HIS A 41 -7.52 18.59 36.56
CA HIS A 41 -6.84 19.73 35.95
C HIS A 41 -5.61 19.28 35.16
N TYR A 42 -5.73 19.23 33.83
CA TYR A 42 -4.57 19.05 32.95
C TYR A 42 -3.98 20.43 32.62
N ARG A 43 -2.92 20.84 33.31
CA ARG A 43 -2.08 21.95 32.85
C ARG A 43 -0.67 21.45 32.62
N LEU A 44 -0.17 21.64 31.39
CA LEU A 44 1.26 21.55 31.09
C LEU A 44 1.95 22.67 31.88
N ARG A 45 2.66 22.30 32.96
CA ARG A 45 3.47 23.28 33.70
C ARG A 45 4.60 23.72 32.77
N LYS A 46 4.80 25.03 32.64
CA LYS A 46 5.80 25.64 31.74
C LYS A 46 7.20 25.04 31.95
N ASN A 47 7.53 24.65 33.18
CA ASN A 47 8.81 24.06 33.58
C ASN A 47 9.01 22.60 33.10
N ASN A 48 7.95 21.92 32.64
CA ASN A 48 8.03 20.55 32.07
C ASN A 48 8.09 20.56 30.54
N ILE A 49 8.17 21.73 29.92
CA ILE A 49 8.35 21.91 28.48
C ILE A 49 9.84 22.15 28.24
N LYS A 50 10.50 21.22 27.55
CA LYS A 50 11.89 21.40 27.10
C LYS A 50 11.89 21.73 25.61
N VAL A 51 12.42 22.89 25.26
CA VAL A 51 12.79 23.20 23.88
C VAL A 51 14.09 22.46 23.59
N VAL A 52 14.12 21.64 22.54
CA VAL A 52 15.30 20.85 22.16
C VAL A 52 15.67 21.24 20.74
N SER A 53 16.93 21.62 20.52
CA SER A 53 17.42 21.88 19.17
C SER A 53 17.48 20.56 18.39
N TYR A 54 16.72 20.49 17.30
CA TYR A 54 16.65 19.34 16.42
C TYR A 54 17.41 19.65 15.12
N LYS A 55 18.29 18.73 14.68
CA LYS A 55 18.95 18.79 13.38
C LYS A 55 18.70 17.47 12.64
N GLY A 56 17.77 17.50 11.70
CA GLY A 56 17.31 16.38 10.89
C GLY A 56 16.15 16.85 10.00
N LYS A 57 15.64 15.99 9.10
CA LYS A 57 14.44 16.32 8.31
C LYS A 57 13.19 15.97 9.10
N VAL A 58 12.39 16.98 9.44
CA VAL A 58 10.99 16.79 9.83
C VAL A 58 10.18 16.76 8.54
N TYR A 59 9.65 15.60 8.16
CA TYR A 59 8.66 15.55 7.10
C TYR A 59 7.33 16.07 7.64
N CYS A 60 6.80 17.15 7.04
CA CYS A 60 5.40 17.52 7.17
C CYS A 60 4.67 16.97 5.94
N CYS A 61 3.64 16.13 6.16
CA CYS A 61 2.75 15.68 5.09
C CYS A 61 1.92 16.88 4.61
N GLU A 62 2.06 17.28 3.36
CA GLU A 62 1.17 18.29 2.79
C GLU A 62 -0.19 17.64 2.52
N VAL A 63 -1.28 18.16 3.11
CA VAL A 63 -2.64 17.68 2.86
C VAL A 63 -3.62 18.85 2.72
N GLU A 64 -4.16 19.06 1.52
CA GLU A 64 -5.33 19.92 1.31
C GLU A 64 -6.65 19.14 1.23
N ASN A 65 -6.62 17.79 1.32
CA ASN A 65 -7.69 16.88 1.82
C ASN A 65 -7.32 15.37 1.67
N HIS A 66 -6.03 15.02 1.68
CA HIS A 66 -5.53 13.63 1.77
C HIS A 66 -5.43 13.17 3.23
N THR A 67 -6.52 13.22 3.99
CA THR A 67 -6.37 13.28 5.45
C THR A 67 -5.81 12.00 6.08
N VAL A 68 -4.62 12.18 6.66
CA VAL A 68 -4.07 11.36 7.71
C VAL A 68 -3.86 12.25 8.95
N PHE A 69 -4.29 11.82 10.12
CA PHE A 69 -3.94 12.38 11.44
C PHE A 69 -2.92 11.40 12.00
N VAL A 70 -1.95 11.75 12.85
CA VAL A 70 -1.08 10.74 13.46
C VAL A 70 -0.86 11.05 14.92
N ARG A 71 -0.82 10.06 15.83
CA ARG A 71 0.05 10.14 17.00
C ARG A 71 0.68 8.77 17.34
N ARG A 72 2.00 8.83 17.45
CA ARG A 72 2.89 7.79 18.02
C ARG A 72 3.36 8.32 19.38
N ASN A 73 3.57 7.45 20.37
CA ASN A 73 3.67 7.78 21.81
C ASN A 73 2.34 8.19 22.50
N GLY A 74 1.23 7.59 22.07
CA GLY A 74 0.06 7.38 22.93
C GLY A 74 -1.20 8.21 22.67
N ARG A 75 -1.47 8.68 21.45
CA ARG A 75 -2.73 9.35 21.05
C ARG A 75 -2.96 9.05 19.54
N VAL A 76 -4.13 9.33 18.95
CA VAL A 76 -4.57 8.69 17.66
C VAL A 76 -4.11 9.37 16.36
N THR A 77 -4.19 8.58 15.27
CA THR A 77 -3.83 8.80 13.87
C THR A 77 -5.00 8.47 12.89
N TRP A 78 -5.37 9.28 11.86
CA TRP A 78 -6.09 8.87 10.64
C TRP A 78 -5.11 8.40 9.58
N CYS A 79 -5.33 7.28 8.90
CA CYS A 79 -4.80 6.96 7.57
C CYS A 79 -6.01 6.53 6.74
N GLY A 80 -6.13 6.94 5.49
CA GLY A 80 -7.37 6.81 4.71
C GLY A 80 -7.77 5.37 4.39
N ASN A 81 -8.65 4.77 5.18
CA ASN A 81 -9.32 3.52 4.82
C ASN A 81 -10.41 3.81 3.77
N SER A 82 -10.69 2.84 2.92
CA SER A 82 -11.75 2.92 1.91
C SER A 82 -12.92 2.01 2.28
N ILE A 83 -14.15 2.43 1.97
CA ILE A 83 -15.32 1.54 2.07
C ILE A 83 -15.37 0.54 0.89
N GLY A 84 -14.61 0.81 -0.17
CA GLY A 84 -14.64 0.06 -1.40
C GLY A 84 -13.99 0.79 -2.55
N VAL A 85 -13.52 0.01 -3.51
CA VAL A 85 -12.84 0.48 -4.71
C VAL A 85 -13.68 0.10 -5.93
N VAL A 86 -13.88 1.04 -6.86
CA VAL A 86 -14.36 0.76 -8.21
C VAL A 86 -13.26 1.14 -9.19
N THR A 87 -12.74 0.16 -9.93
CA THR A 87 -11.63 0.36 -10.87
C THR A 87 -12.15 0.54 -12.30
N ILE A 88 -11.65 1.57 -12.98
CA ILE A 88 -11.98 1.86 -14.38
C ILE A 88 -10.99 1.14 -15.31
N ASN A 89 -11.53 0.45 -16.33
CA ASN A 89 -10.76 -0.19 -17.40
C ASN A 89 -10.40 0.85 -18.47
N LEU A 90 -9.24 1.50 -18.34
CA LEU A 90 -8.78 2.50 -19.30
C LEU A 90 -8.44 1.95 -20.70
N PRO A 91 -7.84 0.74 -20.85
CA PRO A 91 -7.57 0.15 -22.16
C PRO A 91 -8.82 0.08 -23.03
N ARG A 92 -9.95 -0.32 -22.45
CA ARG A 92 -11.24 -0.37 -23.16
C ARG A 92 -11.69 1.01 -23.63
N ILE A 93 -11.48 2.06 -22.85
CA ILE A 93 -11.82 3.43 -23.27
C ILE A 93 -10.93 3.84 -24.44
N GLY A 94 -9.61 3.59 -24.34
CA GLY A 94 -8.67 3.88 -25.41
C GLY A 94 -8.99 3.18 -26.72
N TYR A 95 -9.45 1.93 -26.64
CA TYR A 95 -9.89 1.15 -27.81
C TYR A 95 -11.18 1.67 -28.46
N LEU A 96 -12.13 2.15 -27.65
CA LEU A 96 -13.47 2.52 -28.12
C LEU A 96 -13.60 3.97 -28.61
N THR A 97 -12.57 4.80 -28.44
CA THR A 97 -12.66 6.24 -28.66
C THR A 97 -11.64 6.72 -29.68
N LYS A 98 -11.98 7.75 -30.46
CA LYS A 98 -11.12 8.29 -31.52
C LYS A 98 -10.60 9.69 -31.21
N THR A 99 -11.29 10.41 -30.32
CA THR A 99 -10.92 11.77 -29.93
C THR A 99 -10.72 11.87 -28.42
N LYS A 100 -9.89 12.83 -27.98
CA LYS A 100 -9.68 13.07 -26.54
C LYS A 100 -10.98 13.44 -25.83
N LYS A 101 -11.89 14.14 -26.53
CA LYS A 101 -13.20 14.49 -26.00
C LYS A 101 -14.03 13.23 -25.74
N GLU A 102 -14.15 12.33 -26.72
CA GLU A 102 -14.84 11.04 -26.54
C GLU A 102 -14.24 10.21 -25.40
N PHE A 103 -12.91 10.19 -25.29
CA PHE A 103 -12.21 9.51 -24.19
C PHE A 103 -12.66 10.06 -22.83
N LYS A 104 -12.57 11.39 -22.65
CA LYS A 104 -12.95 12.05 -21.39
C LYS A 104 -14.44 11.92 -21.10
N ASP A 105 -15.31 12.04 -22.09
CA ASP A 105 -16.76 11.90 -21.93
C ASP A 105 -17.12 10.48 -21.46
N ARG A 106 -16.55 9.45 -22.09
CA ARG A 106 -16.76 8.06 -21.66
C ARG A 106 -16.16 7.79 -20.27
N LEU A 107 -14.99 8.35 -19.98
CA LEU A 107 -14.37 8.24 -18.66
C LEU A 107 -15.24 8.91 -17.58
N ALA A 108 -15.75 10.11 -17.84
CA ALA A 108 -16.65 10.84 -16.94
C ALA A 108 -17.88 10.00 -16.61
N TYR A 109 -18.55 9.48 -17.64
CA TYR A 109 -19.72 8.63 -17.48
C TYR A 109 -19.45 7.41 -16.57
N LEU A 110 -18.32 6.71 -16.79
CA LEU A 110 -17.94 5.57 -15.97
C LEU A 110 -17.58 5.97 -14.52
N MET A 111 -16.95 7.13 -14.34
CA MET A 111 -16.66 7.66 -13.01
C MET A 111 -17.94 8.11 -12.27
N ASP A 112 -18.92 8.64 -12.97
CA ASP A 112 -20.22 9.02 -12.39
C ASP A 112 -20.96 7.75 -11.91
N LEU A 113 -20.96 6.67 -12.70
CA LEU A 113 -21.47 5.36 -12.26
C LEU A 113 -20.69 4.79 -11.07
N ALA A 114 -19.37 4.94 -11.05
CA ALA A 114 -18.54 4.52 -9.92
C ALA A 114 -18.90 5.28 -8.64
N LYS A 115 -19.11 6.60 -8.74
CA LYS A 115 -19.61 7.44 -7.64
C LYS A 115 -20.93 6.91 -7.10
N GLU A 116 -21.92 6.71 -7.96
CA GLU A 116 -23.24 6.21 -7.56
C GLU A 116 -23.14 4.86 -6.84
N SER A 117 -22.39 3.91 -7.42
CA SER A 117 -22.14 2.59 -6.84
C SER A 117 -21.53 2.69 -5.43
N LEU A 118 -20.51 3.53 -5.25
CA LEU A 118 -19.84 3.71 -3.96
C LEU A 118 -20.75 4.39 -2.92
N ILE A 119 -21.55 5.38 -3.34
CA ILE A 119 -22.53 6.03 -2.45
C ILE A 119 -23.62 5.06 -2.00
N ILE A 120 -24.12 4.20 -2.91
CA ILE A 120 -25.09 3.15 -2.57
C ILE A 120 -24.45 2.19 -1.56
N LYS A 121 -23.23 1.72 -1.83
CA LYS A 121 -22.49 0.84 -0.91
C LYS A 121 -22.34 1.47 0.48
N ARG A 122 -22.02 2.76 0.55
CA ARG A 122 -21.91 3.51 1.81
C ARG A 122 -23.20 3.47 2.62
N LYS A 123 -24.34 3.73 1.98
CA LYS A 123 -25.66 3.69 2.63
C LYS A 123 -25.95 2.31 3.22
N VAL A 124 -25.65 1.25 2.46
CA VAL A 124 -25.81 -0.14 2.91
C VAL A 124 -24.90 -0.46 4.10
N LEU A 125 -23.63 -0.03 4.06
CA LEU A 125 -22.71 -0.24 5.19
C LEU A 125 -23.16 0.48 6.46
N GLU A 126 -23.64 1.72 6.36
CA GLU A 126 -24.21 2.45 7.50
C GLU A 126 -25.42 1.72 8.09
N ASP A 127 -26.38 1.29 7.25
CA ASP A 127 -27.56 0.53 7.67
C ASP A 127 -27.18 -0.79 8.38
N PHE A 128 -26.30 -1.58 7.78
CA PHE A 128 -25.84 -2.83 8.36
C PHE A 128 -25.08 -2.63 9.67
N THR A 129 -24.31 -1.54 9.79
CA THR A 129 -23.62 -1.19 11.04
C THR A 129 -24.63 -0.80 12.13
N ASN A 130 -25.69 -0.06 11.77
CA ASN A 130 -26.79 0.28 12.67
C ASN A 130 -27.55 -0.96 13.16
N LYS A 131 -27.77 -1.94 12.28
CA LYS A 131 -28.37 -3.25 12.61
C LYS A 131 -27.45 -4.17 13.41
N GLY A 132 -26.19 -3.79 13.61
CA GLY A 132 -25.23 -4.55 14.43
C GLY A 132 -24.48 -5.65 13.69
N LEU A 133 -24.55 -5.69 12.35
CA LEU A 133 -23.86 -6.71 11.54
C LEU A 133 -22.33 -6.51 11.48
N TYR A 134 -21.83 -5.36 11.92
CA TYR A 134 -20.40 -5.06 12.05
C TYR A 134 -20.04 -4.66 13.49
N PRO A 135 -20.10 -5.57 14.47
CA PRO A 135 -20.00 -5.24 15.90
C PRO A 135 -18.67 -4.58 16.27
N TYR A 136 -17.55 -5.07 15.76
CA TYR A 136 -16.23 -4.48 15.99
C TYR A 136 -16.11 -3.08 15.39
N SER A 137 -16.43 -2.93 14.10
CA SER A 137 -16.37 -1.62 13.42
C SER A 137 -17.31 -0.62 14.09
N ARG A 138 -18.52 -1.04 14.46
CA ARG A 138 -19.49 -0.22 15.19
C ARG A 138 -18.91 0.31 16.50
N TYR A 139 -18.24 -0.54 17.28
CA TYR A 139 -17.61 -0.14 18.53
C TYR A 139 -16.48 0.88 18.31
N TYR A 140 -15.53 0.58 17.42
CA TYR A 140 -14.38 1.47 17.18
C TYR A 140 -14.74 2.77 16.45
N LEU A 141 -15.80 2.77 15.65
CA LEU A 141 -16.28 3.95 14.91
C LEU A 141 -17.37 4.73 15.66
N GLU A 142 -17.71 4.35 16.90
CA GLU A 142 -18.76 5.01 17.67
C GLU A 142 -18.47 6.52 17.85
N ALA A 143 -17.21 6.88 18.12
CA ALA A 143 -16.80 8.28 18.24
C ALA A 143 -17.00 9.08 16.94
N ILE A 144 -16.82 8.42 15.79
CA ILE A 144 -17.02 9.03 14.46
C ILE A 144 -18.50 9.25 14.22
N LYS A 145 -19.34 8.25 14.51
CA LYS A 145 -20.80 8.42 14.43
C LYS A 145 -21.31 9.52 15.35
N LYS A 146 -20.85 9.58 16.61
CA LYS A 146 -21.24 10.65 17.56
C LYS A 146 -20.87 12.04 17.04
N ARG A 147 -19.74 12.17 16.34
CA ARG A 147 -19.24 13.45 15.82
C ARG A 147 -19.87 13.86 14.48
N PHE A 148 -20.06 12.91 13.57
CA PHE A 148 -20.38 13.18 12.16
C PHE A 148 -21.71 12.57 11.68
N GLY A 149 -22.44 11.88 12.56
CA GLY A 149 -23.74 11.27 12.25
C GLY A 149 -23.67 9.95 11.46
N GLY A 150 -22.47 9.45 11.12
CA GLY A 150 -22.28 8.17 10.43
C GLY A 150 -20.98 7.49 10.83
N TYR A 151 -20.95 6.16 10.81
CA TYR A 151 -19.78 5.37 11.21
C TYR A 151 -18.62 5.52 10.22
N TRP A 152 -18.93 5.59 8.93
CA TRP A 152 -17.94 5.48 7.85
C TRP A 152 -17.55 6.84 7.26
N LYS A 153 -17.95 7.96 7.88
CA LYS A 153 -17.76 9.33 7.37
C LYS A 153 -16.31 9.73 7.11
N ASN A 154 -15.36 9.08 7.78
CA ASN A 154 -13.92 9.27 7.65
C ASN A 154 -13.25 8.26 6.68
N HIS A 155 -14.02 7.43 5.97
CA HIS A 155 -13.51 6.49 4.98
C HIS A 155 -13.73 7.02 3.57
N PHE A 156 -12.78 6.79 2.67
CA PHE A 156 -12.86 7.18 1.28
C PHE A 156 -13.83 6.30 0.48
N ASN A 157 -14.43 6.89 -0.55
CA ASN A 157 -14.96 6.20 -1.71
C ASN A 157 -13.87 6.19 -2.78
N THR A 158 -13.33 5.02 -3.12
CA THR A 158 -12.13 4.98 -3.96
C THR A 158 -12.48 4.67 -5.40
N ILE A 159 -12.05 5.55 -6.30
CA ILE A 159 -12.08 5.30 -7.74
C ILE A 159 -10.65 4.96 -8.15
N GLY A 160 -10.47 3.80 -8.73
CA GLY A 160 -9.19 3.32 -9.20
C GLY A 160 -9.12 3.23 -10.72
N LEU A 161 -7.94 2.99 -11.26
CA LEU A 161 -7.73 2.74 -12.68
C LEU A 161 -6.70 1.63 -12.90
N VAL A 162 -6.73 1.03 -14.08
CA VAL A 162 -5.72 0.06 -14.53
C VAL A 162 -5.50 0.20 -16.03
N GLY A 163 -4.28 -0.10 -16.49
CA GLY A 163 -3.95 -0.23 -17.91
C GLY A 163 -3.76 1.08 -18.66
N MET A 164 -3.21 2.13 -18.04
CA MET A 164 -2.93 3.37 -18.77
C MET A 164 -1.96 3.15 -19.94
N ASN A 165 -0.97 2.27 -19.78
CA ASN A 165 -0.06 1.91 -20.88
C ASN A 165 -0.83 1.40 -22.10
N GLU A 166 -1.73 0.44 -21.90
CA GLU A 166 -2.52 -0.10 -23.01
C GLU A 166 -3.61 0.87 -23.47
N ALA A 167 -4.09 1.78 -22.62
CA ALA A 167 -4.94 2.88 -23.07
C ALA A 167 -4.18 3.79 -24.05
N CYS A 168 -2.92 4.14 -23.76
CA CYS A 168 -2.05 4.88 -24.69
C CYS A 168 -1.84 4.09 -25.98
N LEU A 169 -1.53 2.79 -25.90
CA LEU A 169 -1.32 1.95 -27.11
C LEU A 169 -2.57 1.90 -27.99
N ASN A 170 -3.75 1.65 -27.40
CA ASN A 170 -5.00 1.54 -28.15
C ASN A 170 -5.50 2.89 -28.69
N PHE A 171 -5.22 4.01 -28.00
CA PHE A 171 -5.73 5.34 -28.37
C PHE A 171 -4.74 6.18 -29.21
N LEU A 172 -3.47 6.22 -28.81
CA LEU A 172 -2.43 7.04 -29.43
C LEU A 172 -1.58 6.26 -30.44
N GLY A 173 -1.54 4.94 -30.34
CA GLY A 173 -0.58 4.09 -31.05
C GLY A 173 0.83 4.10 -30.45
N GLU A 174 1.01 4.75 -29.29
CA GLU A 174 2.30 4.90 -28.59
C GLU A 174 2.14 4.49 -27.12
N ASN A 175 3.19 3.94 -26.51
CA ASN A 175 3.15 3.49 -25.12
C ASN A 175 3.29 4.67 -24.12
N ILE A 176 3.05 4.41 -22.83
CA ILE A 176 3.13 5.45 -21.80
C ILE A 176 4.53 6.05 -21.61
N ALA A 177 5.59 5.30 -21.96
CA ALA A 177 6.98 5.74 -21.79
C ALA A 177 7.38 6.86 -22.76
N THR A 178 6.67 7.00 -23.88
CA THR A 178 6.86 8.13 -24.80
C THR A 178 6.45 9.45 -24.13
N LYS A 179 7.05 10.56 -24.56
CA LYS A 179 6.67 11.90 -24.08
C LYS A 179 5.16 12.16 -24.24
N LYS A 180 4.62 11.84 -25.42
CA LYS A 180 3.19 12.00 -25.74
C LYS A 180 2.30 11.08 -24.90
N GLY A 181 2.72 9.84 -24.67
CA GLY A 181 2.04 8.88 -23.79
C GLY A 181 2.00 9.34 -22.33
N LYS A 182 3.13 9.83 -21.80
CA LYS A 182 3.20 10.40 -20.45
C LYS A 182 2.35 11.65 -20.30
N GLU A 183 2.41 12.59 -21.25
CA GLU A 183 1.59 13.80 -21.26
C GLU A 183 0.10 13.47 -21.28
N PHE A 184 -0.31 12.49 -22.10
CA PHE A 184 -1.69 12.01 -22.12
C PHE A 184 -2.10 11.37 -20.78
N ALA A 185 -1.25 10.54 -20.19
CA ALA A 185 -1.53 9.93 -18.90
C ALA A 185 -1.70 10.98 -17.78
N LEU A 186 -0.84 12.01 -17.76
CA LEU A 186 -0.97 13.15 -16.83
C LEU A 186 -2.29 13.91 -17.04
N GLU A 187 -2.63 14.21 -18.30
CA GLU A 187 -3.88 14.89 -18.65
C GLU A 187 -5.12 14.12 -18.17
N ILE A 188 -5.12 12.79 -18.33
CA ILE A 188 -6.22 11.94 -17.86
C ILE A 188 -6.26 11.85 -16.35
N LEU A 189 -5.11 11.75 -15.67
CA LEU A 189 -5.05 11.73 -14.20
C LEU A 189 -5.55 13.05 -13.60
N ASP A 190 -5.18 14.19 -14.18
CA ASP A 190 -5.66 15.51 -13.74
C ASP A 190 -7.18 15.62 -13.91
N PHE A 191 -7.71 15.15 -15.05
CA PHE A 191 -9.16 15.08 -15.28
C PHE A 191 -9.87 14.21 -14.24
N MET A 192 -9.34 13.01 -13.94
CA MET A 192 -9.92 12.12 -12.92
C MET A 192 -9.85 12.76 -11.52
N ARG A 193 -8.75 13.43 -11.20
CA ARG A 193 -8.56 14.11 -9.91
C ARG A 193 -9.57 15.26 -9.74
N GLU A 194 -9.81 16.05 -10.80
CA GLU A 194 -10.81 17.11 -10.79
C GLU A 194 -12.22 16.54 -10.55
N LYS A 195 -12.62 15.50 -11.28
CA LYS A 195 -13.92 14.81 -11.09
C LYS A 195 -14.08 14.26 -9.67
N VAL A 196 -13.04 13.61 -9.13
CA VAL A 196 -13.02 13.15 -7.73
C VAL A 196 -13.24 14.31 -6.76
N GLY A 197 -12.58 15.46 -6.98
CA GLY A 197 -12.78 16.67 -6.18
C GLY A 197 -14.22 17.20 -6.23
N GLN A 198 -14.81 17.25 -7.43
CA GLN A 198 -16.21 17.64 -7.62
C GLN A 198 -17.17 16.72 -6.85
N TYR A 199 -16.94 15.40 -6.88
CA TYR A 199 -17.77 14.45 -6.13
C TYR A 199 -17.73 14.68 -4.63
N GLN A 200 -16.59 15.12 -4.08
CA GLN A 200 -16.52 15.46 -2.66
C GLN A 200 -17.41 16.65 -2.32
N LEU A 201 -17.39 17.69 -3.16
CA LEU A 201 -18.22 18.89 -3.00
C LEU A 201 -19.71 18.57 -3.13
N GLU A 202 -20.08 17.79 -4.15
CA GLU A 202 -21.47 17.40 -4.43
C GLU A 202 -22.07 16.55 -3.31
N THR A 203 -21.32 15.57 -2.80
CA THR A 203 -21.87 14.53 -1.93
C THR A 203 -21.55 14.74 -0.45
N ASN A 204 -20.62 15.65 -0.13
CA ASN A 204 -20.04 15.80 1.20
C ASN A 204 -19.53 14.46 1.77
N GLN A 205 -18.83 13.70 0.92
CA GLN A 205 -18.15 12.46 1.25
C GLN A 205 -16.71 12.51 0.73
N LEU A 206 -15.82 11.77 1.37
CA LEU A 206 -14.43 11.65 0.93
C LEU A 206 -14.35 10.77 -0.33
N PHE A 207 -13.63 11.22 -1.34
CA PHE A 207 -13.30 10.47 -2.55
C PHE A 207 -11.80 10.58 -2.83
N ASN A 208 -11.20 9.50 -3.32
CA ASN A 208 -9.80 9.52 -3.73
C ASN A 208 -9.59 8.76 -5.03
N LEU A 209 -8.46 9.08 -5.68
CA LEU A 209 -7.97 8.42 -6.88
C LEU A 209 -6.83 7.47 -6.51
N GLU A 210 -6.96 6.18 -6.81
CA GLU A 210 -5.99 5.15 -6.41
C GLU A 210 -5.38 4.42 -7.61
N ALA A 211 -4.08 4.16 -7.53
CA ALA A 211 -3.42 3.18 -8.36
C ALA A 211 -3.81 1.78 -7.85
N THR A 212 -4.88 1.22 -8.42
CA THR A 212 -5.43 -0.07 -7.99
C THR A 212 -4.33 -1.13 -8.05
N PRO A 213 -4.07 -1.94 -7.01
CA PRO A 213 -3.06 -3.02 -7.09
C PRO A 213 -3.30 -4.02 -8.23
N ALA A 214 -4.58 -4.24 -8.56
CA ALA A 214 -5.06 -4.92 -9.76
C ALA A 214 -4.56 -6.35 -10.00
N GLU A 215 -4.19 -7.09 -8.94
CA GLU A 215 -3.74 -8.49 -9.02
C GLU A 215 -4.69 -9.38 -9.83
N GLY A 216 -5.98 -9.40 -9.48
CA GLY A 216 -7.00 -10.11 -10.25
C GLY A 216 -7.65 -9.26 -11.36
N THR A 217 -7.72 -7.93 -11.16
CA THR A 217 -8.46 -7.02 -12.05
C THR A 217 -7.78 -6.87 -13.40
N SER A 218 -6.44 -6.82 -13.44
CA SER A 218 -5.64 -6.73 -14.68
C SER A 218 -5.98 -7.86 -15.65
N TYR A 219 -5.95 -9.10 -15.17
CA TYR A 219 -6.32 -10.30 -15.94
C TYR A 219 -7.82 -10.37 -16.23
N ARG A 220 -8.69 -10.04 -15.26
CA ARG A 220 -10.15 -10.10 -15.48
C ARG A 220 -10.57 -9.16 -16.59
N PHE A 221 -10.12 -7.91 -16.57
CA PHE A 221 -10.46 -6.94 -17.63
C PHE A 221 -9.92 -7.37 -18.98
N ALA A 222 -8.65 -7.79 -19.05
CA ALA A 222 -8.06 -8.24 -20.29
C ALA A 222 -8.77 -9.47 -20.88
N ARG A 223 -9.16 -10.46 -20.05
CA ARG A 223 -9.96 -11.62 -20.49
C ARG A 223 -11.34 -11.23 -21.01
N GLU A 224 -12.03 -10.34 -20.31
CA GLU A 224 -13.35 -9.86 -20.74
C GLU A 224 -13.29 -9.02 -22.01
N ASP A 225 -12.22 -8.27 -22.20
CA ASP A 225 -11.96 -7.51 -23.41
C ASP A 225 -11.62 -8.41 -24.59
N ARG A 226 -10.77 -9.43 -24.39
CA ARG A 226 -10.42 -10.42 -25.42
C ARG A 226 -11.66 -11.11 -26.01
N LYS A 227 -12.68 -11.36 -25.19
CA LYS A 227 -13.95 -11.96 -25.64
C LYS A 227 -14.77 -11.02 -26.54
N ARG A 228 -14.61 -9.71 -26.39
CA ARG A 228 -15.47 -8.68 -27.00
C ARG A 228 -14.80 -7.94 -28.16
N TYR A 229 -13.48 -7.83 -28.12
CA TYR A 229 -12.71 -6.96 -29.00
C TYR A 229 -11.52 -7.73 -29.57
N GLN A 230 -11.54 -8.01 -30.87
CA GLN A 230 -10.52 -8.85 -31.52
C GLN A 230 -9.14 -8.18 -31.57
N ASN A 231 -9.10 -6.85 -31.74
CA ASN A 231 -7.87 -6.11 -32.01
C ASN A 231 -7.41 -5.25 -30.82
N ILE A 232 -7.94 -5.49 -29.62
CA ILE A 232 -7.51 -4.74 -28.44
C ILE A 232 -6.12 -5.17 -28.01
N ILE A 233 -5.28 -4.19 -27.66
CA ILE A 233 -3.89 -4.40 -27.27
C ILE A 233 -3.82 -4.66 -25.75
N PHE A 234 -3.16 -5.75 -25.38
CA PHE A 234 -2.78 -6.14 -24.02
C PHE A 234 -1.28 -5.89 -23.77
N ALA A 235 -0.87 -5.86 -22.50
CA ALA A 235 0.54 -5.71 -22.12
C ALA A 235 1.43 -6.81 -22.71
N ASN A 236 0.89 -8.03 -22.82
CA ASN A 236 1.57 -9.21 -23.35
C ASN A 236 0.96 -9.72 -24.67
N SER A 237 0.47 -8.82 -25.54
CA SER A 237 -0.23 -9.16 -26.78
C SER A 237 0.46 -10.24 -27.63
N GLU A 238 1.78 -10.17 -27.76
CA GLU A 238 2.54 -11.17 -28.54
C GLU A 238 2.57 -12.54 -27.89
N ALA A 239 2.67 -12.63 -26.55
CA ALA A 239 2.58 -13.90 -25.85
C ALA A 239 1.16 -14.49 -25.92
N VAL A 240 0.12 -13.64 -25.92
CA VAL A 240 -1.27 -14.06 -26.08
C VAL A 240 -1.51 -14.68 -27.45
N LYS A 241 -0.96 -14.07 -28.52
CA LYS A 241 -1.07 -14.57 -29.89
C LYS A 241 -0.22 -15.82 -30.12
N ASN A 242 1.05 -15.79 -29.73
CA ASN A 242 2.04 -16.78 -30.16
C ASN A 242 2.23 -17.92 -29.15
N LYS A 243 1.92 -17.70 -27.87
CA LYS A 243 2.25 -18.64 -26.77
C LYS A 243 1.02 -19.07 -25.95
N LYS A 244 -0.20 -18.79 -26.44
CA LYS A 244 -1.47 -19.02 -25.73
C LYS A 244 -1.46 -18.51 -24.28
N ALA A 245 -0.73 -17.43 -24.01
CA ALA A 245 -0.65 -16.85 -22.68
C ALA A 245 -1.98 -16.20 -22.26
N GLU A 246 -2.22 -16.14 -20.95
CA GLU A 246 -3.33 -15.37 -20.40
C GLU A 246 -3.06 -13.86 -20.58
N PRO A 247 -4.03 -13.07 -21.07
CA PRO A 247 -3.84 -11.65 -21.30
C PRO A 247 -3.89 -10.87 -19.98
N TYR A 248 -3.08 -9.82 -19.86
CA TYR A 248 -3.14 -8.87 -18.74
C TYR A 248 -2.91 -7.43 -19.19
N TYR A 249 -3.28 -6.49 -18.31
CA TYR A 249 -2.99 -5.06 -18.45
C TYR A 249 -1.94 -4.61 -17.45
N THR A 250 -1.13 -3.63 -17.85
CA THR A 250 -0.12 -3.01 -17.00
C THR A 250 -0.80 -2.31 -15.83
N ASN A 251 -0.21 -2.43 -14.64
CA ASN A 251 -0.84 -1.92 -13.44
C ASN A 251 -0.97 -0.39 -13.47
N SER A 252 -2.17 0.14 -13.20
CA SER A 252 -2.42 1.57 -13.03
C SER A 252 -1.77 2.44 -14.15
N THR A 253 -0.83 3.31 -13.79
CA THR A 253 0.00 4.12 -14.71
C THR A 253 1.48 3.74 -14.66
N GLN A 254 1.78 2.51 -14.24
CA GLN A 254 3.16 2.02 -14.22
C GLN A 254 3.71 1.89 -15.65
N LEU A 255 5.03 1.90 -15.75
CA LEU A 255 5.71 1.45 -16.96
C LEU A 255 5.45 -0.06 -17.16
N PRO A 256 5.50 -0.55 -18.41
CA PRO A 256 5.60 -1.98 -18.66
C PRO A 256 6.75 -2.60 -17.85
N VAL A 257 6.56 -3.82 -17.35
CA VAL A 257 7.49 -4.48 -16.41
C VAL A 257 8.90 -4.66 -16.98
N ASP A 258 9.00 -4.80 -18.30
CA ASP A 258 10.22 -5.03 -19.07
C ASP A 258 10.77 -3.76 -19.72
N HIS A 259 10.25 -2.58 -19.36
CA HIS A 259 10.63 -1.33 -20.03
C HIS A 259 12.07 -0.90 -19.75
N THR A 260 12.49 -0.92 -18.48
CA THR A 260 13.87 -0.56 -18.09
C THR A 260 14.23 -1.27 -16.79
N THR A 261 15.51 -1.62 -16.64
CA THR A 261 16.10 -2.10 -15.39
C THR A 261 16.73 -0.96 -14.57
N ASP A 262 16.84 0.25 -15.13
CA ASP A 262 17.33 1.42 -14.41
C ASP A 262 16.21 2.02 -13.56
N ILE A 263 16.33 1.86 -12.24
CA ILE A 263 15.37 2.37 -11.27
C ILE A 263 15.29 3.90 -11.32
N PHE A 264 16.38 4.63 -11.56
CA PHE A 264 16.35 6.09 -11.61
C PHE A 264 15.71 6.62 -12.89
N GLU A 265 15.87 5.92 -14.01
CA GLU A 265 15.12 6.19 -15.23
C GLU A 265 13.61 6.00 -14.99
N ALA A 266 13.23 4.84 -14.45
CA ALA A 266 11.83 4.53 -14.13
C ALA A 266 11.23 5.54 -13.12
N LEU A 267 11.98 5.91 -12.08
CA LEU A 267 11.59 6.93 -11.10
C LEU A 267 11.38 8.30 -11.76
N SER A 268 12.30 8.73 -12.63
CA SER A 268 12.20 10.01 -13.33
C SER A 268 10.97 10.09 -14.22
N HIS A 269 10.61 8.97 -14.85
CA HIS A 269 9.35 8.86 -15.58
C HIS A 269 8.14 8.89 -14.63
N GLN A 270 8.14 8.06 -13.59
CA GLN A 270 6.99 7.79 -12.74
C GLN A 270 6.68 8.89 -11.71
N ASP A 271 7.66 9.67 -11.26
CA ASP A 271 7.50 10.61 -10.13
C ASP A 271 6.24 11.47 -10.23
N GLU A 272 6.08 12.16 -11.35
CA GLU A 272 4.96 13.07 -11.57
C GLU A 272 3.61 12.32 -11.67
N LEU A 273 3.58 11.17 -12.35
CA LEU A 273 2.37 10.35 -12.51
C LEU A 273 1.89 9.84 -11.14
N GLN A 274 2.82 9.34 -10.32
CA GLN A 274 2.52 8.80 -9.00
C GLN A 274 2.00 9.90 -8.06
N CYS A 275 2.49 11.14 -8.19
CA CYS A 275 2.01 12.29 -7.42
C CYS A 275 0.58 12.74 -7.76
N LYS A 276 0.00 12.30 -8.89
CA LYS A 276 -1.39 12.64 -9.23
C LYS A 276 -2.42 11.83 -8.45
N TYR A 277 -2.03 10.68 -7.89
CA TYR A 277 -2.92 9.86 -7.08
C TYR A 277 -3.15 10.51 -5.72
N THR A 278 -4.41 10.56 -5.31
CA THR A 278 -4.79 11.11 -4.01
C THR A 278 -5.06 10.05 -2.94
N GLY A 279 -5.18 8.80 -3.37
CA GLY A 279 -5.27 7.61 -2.54
C GLY A 279 -3.96 6.82 -2.51
N GLY A 280 -4.08 5.49 -2.55
CA GLY A 280 -2.94 4.59 -2.58
C GLY A 280 -2.18 4.66 -3.89
N THR A 281 -0.86 4.73 -3.80
CA THR A 281 0.03 4.44 -4.92
C THR A 281 1.36 3.89 -4.42
N VAL A 282 2.05 3.12 -5.25
CA VAL A 282 3.35 2.55 -4.92
C VAL A 282 4.20 2.44 -6.17
N PHE A 283 5.45 2.90 -6.09
CA PHE A 283 6.47 2.61 -7.08
C PHE A 283 7.25 1.35 -6.67
N HIS A 284 7.40 0.40 -7.58
CA HIS A 284 8.16 -0.82 -7.36
C HIS A 284 9.53 -0.74 -8.05
N GLY A 285 10.59 -0.58 -7.26
CA GLY A 285 11.97 -0.74 -7.73
C GLY A 285 12.37 -2.20 -7.65
N PHE A 286 12.19 -2.96 -8.73
CA PHE A 286 12.64 -4.35 -8.82
C PHE A 286 14.16 -4.40 -8.96
N LEU A 287 14.84 -5.08 -8.03
CA LEU A 287 16.31 -5.17 -7.98
C LEU A 287 16.86 -6.42 -8.72
N GLY A 288 15.97 -7.27 -9.25
CA GLY A 288 16.37 -8.57 -9.81
C GLY A 288 17.04 -9.44 -8.73
N GLU A 289 18.10 -10.15 -9.09
CA GLU A 289 18.86 -11.00 -8.16
C GLU A 289 19.85 -10.20 -7.29
N SER A 290 19.90 -8.88 -7.46
CA SER A 290 20.78 -8.03 -6.69
C SER A 290 20.30 -7.95 -5.23
N LEU A 291 21.15 -8.40 -4.32
CA LEU A 291 21.07 -8.08 -2.90
C LEU A 291 22.05 -6.94 -2.62
N PRO A 292 21.65 -5.67 -2.78
CA PRO A 292 22.56 -4.55 -2.55
C PRO A 292 23.03 -4.57 -1.10
N ASP A 293 24.29 -4.22 -0.88
CA ASP A 293 24.78 -4.00 0.46
C ASP A 293 23.97 -2.88 1.14
N ILE A 294 23.91 -2.93 2.48
CA ILE A 294 23.09 -2.02 3.28
C ILE A 294 23.44 -0.56 3.02
N GLN A 295 24.70 -0.24 2.74
CA GLN A 295 25.14 1.13 2.53
C GLN A 295 24.69 1.67 1.17
N SER A 296 24.73 0.84 0.13
CA SER A 296 24.17 1.16 -1.18
C SER A 296 22.66 1.37 -1.10
N LEU A 297 21.92 0.49 -0.42
CA LEU A 297 20.47 0.64 -0.24
C LEU A 297 20.12 1.92 0.52
N LYS A 298 20.81 2.22 1.63
CA LYS A 298 20.62 3.48 2.39
C LYS A 298 20.85 4.71 1.52
N THR A 299 21.89 4.66 0.67
CA THR A 299 22.22 5.75 -0.24
C THR A 299 21.14 5.92 -1.30
N ALA A 300 20.62 4.82 -1.86
CA ALA A 300 19.52 4.84 -2.82
C ALA A 300 18.24 5.40 -2.20
N VAL A 301 17.81 4.87 -1.04
CA VAL A 301 16.64 5.38 -0.29
C VAL A 301 16.76 6.87 -0.03
N LYS A 302 17.93 7.33 0.46
CA LYS A 302 18.19 8.75 0.69
C LYS A 302 18.06 9.55 -0.62
N LYS A 303 18.74 9.14 -1.69
CA LYS A 303 18.66 9.83 -2.99
C LYS A 303 17.22 9.92 -3.51
N ILE A 304 16.45 8.85 -3.39
CA ILE A 304 15.05 8.82 -3.84
C ILE A 304 14.23 9.84 -3.03
N ALA A 305 14.28 9.74 -1.70
CA ALA A 305 13.54 10.63 -0.81
C ALA A 305 13.99 12.11 -0.88
N GLU A 306 15.17 12.41 -1.42
CA GLU A 306 15.69 13.77 -1.57
C GLU A 306 15.42 14.40 -2.94
N LYS A 307 15.26 13.58 -3.99
CA LYS A 307 15.16 14.05 -5.38
C LYS A 307 13.78 13.87 -6.01
N PHE A 308 12.97 12.98 -5.48
CA PHE A 308 11.67 12.61 -6.03
C PHE A 308 10.56 12.91 -5.02
N HIS A 309 9.35 13.13 -5.51
CA HIS A 309 8.19 13.56 -4.75
C HIS A 309 7.19 12.43 -4.47
N LEU A 310 7.30 11.32 -5.21
CA LEU A 310 6.38 10.19 -5.10
C LEU A 310 6.25 9.71 -3.65
N PRO A 311 5.03 9.39 -3.20
CA PRO A 311 4.73 9.24 -1.78
C PRO A 311 5.22 7.92 -1.19
N TYR A 312 5.37 6.89 -2.03
CA TYR A 312 5.71 5.55 -1.58
C TYR A 312 6.46 4.75 -2.64
N PHE A 313 7.60 4.20 -2.26
CA PHE A 313 8.39 3.29 -3.07
C PHE A 313 8.83 2.07 -2.27
N THR A 314 9.09 0.99 -3.00
CA THR A 314 9.61 -0.27 -2.47
C THR A 314 10.85 -0.68 -3.26
N PHE A 315 11.74 -1.41 -2.60
CA PHE A 315 12.82 -2.15 -3.25
C PHE A 315 12.49 -3.63 -3.11
N THR A 316 12.38 -4.31 -4.24
CA THR A 316 11.96 -5.72 -4.28
C THR A 316 13.08 -6.55 -4.89
N PRO A 317 13.93 -7.18 -4.05
CA PRO A 317 14.90 -8.17 -4.53
C PRO A 317 14.22 -9.50 -4.81
N THR A 318 14.84 -10.27 -5.69
CA THR A 318 14.50 -11.67 -5.95
C THR A 318 15.34 -12.54 -5.03
N PHE A 319 14.69 -13.37 -4.24
CA PHE A 319 15.32 -14.34 -3.36
C PHE A 319 14.51 -15.63 -3.34
N SER A 320 15.18 -16.72 -3.00
CA SER A 320 14.56 -18.03 -2.79
C SER A 320 14.76 -18.47 -1.34
N ILE A 321 13.94 -19.38 -0.85
CA ILE A 321 14.05 -19.90 0.52
C ILE A 321 14.31 -21.40 0.44
N CYS A 322 15.42 -21.82 1.05
CA CYS A 322 15.72 -23.22 1.33
C CYS A 322 15.34 -23.52 2.78
N GLU A 323 14.68 -24.66 3.04
CA GLU A 323 14.33 -25.08 4.40
C GLU A 323 15.56 -25.26 5.30
N LYS A 324 16.68 -25.72 4.72
CA LYS A 324 17.95 -25.93 5.44
C LYS A 324 18.79 -24.66 5.55
N HIS A 325 18.91 -23.90 4.46
CA HIS A 325 19.89 -22.80 4.36
C HIS A 325 19.29 -21.40 4.43
N GLY A 326 17.95 -21.27 4.53
CA GLY A 326 17.26 -19.99 4.60
C GLY A 326 17.30 -19.22 3.27
N TYR A 327 17.50 -17.91 3.36
CA TYR A 327 17.47 -17.01 2.19
C TYR A 327 18.65 -17.26 1.24
N LEU A 328 18.31 -17.39 -0.04
CA LEU A 328 19.22 -17.53 -1.18
C LEU A 328 19.03 -16.36 -2.13
N ALA A 329 20.12 -15.84 -2.69
CA ALA A 329 20.05 -14.78 -3.68
C ALA A 329 19.47 -15.30 -5.02
N GLY A 330 18.59 -14.52 -5.63
CA GLY A 330 18.03 -14.81 -6.94
C GLY A 330 16.92 -15.86 -6.95
N GLY A 331 16.47 -16.18 -8.17
CA GLY A 331 15.44 -17.18 -8.43
C GLY A 331 16.08 -18.57 -8.58
N GLN A 332 16.11 -19.34 -7.51
CA GLN A 332 16.72 -20.66 -7.45
C GLN A 332 15.63 -21.72 -7.41
N GLN A 333 15.53 -22.55 -8.45
CA GLN A 333 14.60 -23.69 -8.47
C GLN A 333 15.05 -24.78 -7.47
N PHE A 334 16.36 -24.96 -7.33
CA PHE A 334 17.00 -25.89 -6.38
C PHE A 334 18.05 -25.15 -5.56
N CYS A 335 18.30 -25.58 -4.32
CA CYS A 335 19.25 -24.92 -3.44
C CYS A 335 20.69 -25.30 -3.83
N PRO A 336 21.52 -24.36 -4.31
CA PRO A 336 22.89 -24.68 -4.72
C PRO A 336 23.77 -25.15 -3.55
N LYS A 337 23.43 -24.76 -2.32
CA LYS A 337 24.13 -25.24 -1.11
C LYS A 337 23.76 -26.68 -0.78
N CYS A 338 22.50 -27.08 -0.99
CA CYS A 338 22.10 -28.48 -0.84
C CYS A 338 22.78 -29.35 -1.90
N ASP A 339 22.88 -28.85 -3.14
CA ASP A 339 23.51 -29.60 -4.24
C ASP A 339 24.99 -29.88 -3.95
N VAL A 340 25.70 -28.90 -3.37
CA VAL A 340 27.10 -29.08 -2.92
C VAL A 340 27.18 -30.10 -1.79
N GLU A 341 26.34 -30.01 -0.76
CA GLU A 341 26.34 -30.95 0.36
C GLU A 341 26.00 -32.39 -0.08
N LEU A 342 25.02 -32.56 -0.98
CA LEU A 342 24.67 -33.86 -1.56
C LEU A 342 25.82 -34.43 -2.39
N SER A 343 26.51 -33.58 -3.15
CA SER A 343 27.68 -33.97 -3.94
C SER A 343 28.84 -34.42 -3.04
N GLU A 344 29.11 -33.71 -1.94
CA GLU A 344 30.11 -34.09 -0.94
C GLU A 344 29.76 -35.42 -0.26
N GLN A 345 28.50 -35.61 0.12
CA GLN A 345 28.02 -36.84 0.74
C GLN A 345 28.11 -38.03 -0.23
N LYS A 346 27.73 -37.84 -1.49
CA LYS A 346 27.91 -38.83 -2.56
C LYS A 346 29.38 -39.24 -2.69
N ASN A 347 30.28 -38.26 -2.83
CA ASN A 347 31.72 -38.53 -2.96
C ASN A 347 32.29 -39.33 -1.78
N LYS A 348 31.77 -39.09 -0.56
CA LYS A 348 32.18 -39.84 0.63
C LYS A 348 31.69 -41.29 0.58
N LEU A 349 30.41 -41.51 0.27
CA LEU A 349 29.82 -42.85 0.20
C LEU A 349 30.41 -43.68 -0.96
N GLU A 350 30.74 -43.06 -2.09
CA GLU A 350 31.40 -43.73 -3.20
C GLU A 350 32.82 -44.18 -2.85
N LYS A 351 33.55 -43.41 -2.03
CA LYS A 351 34.86 -43.85 -1.48
C LYS A 351 34.75 -45.01 -0.51
N GLU A 352 33.61 -45.17 0.15
CA GLU A 352 33.30 -46.29 1.04
C GLU A 352 32.81 -47.53 0.28
N GLY A 353 32.74 -47.47 -1.07
CA GLY A 353 32.40 -48.59 -1.94
C GLY A 353 30.92 -48.68 -2.32
N PHE A 354 30.09 -47.70 -1.93
CA PHE A 354 28.68 -47.65 -2.30
C PHE A 354 28.47 -47.00 -3.66
N LYS A 355 27.49 -47.46 -4.44
CA LYS A 355 27.04 -46.78 -5.67
C LYS A 355 25.90 -45.82 -5.31
N VAL A 356 26.09 -44.51 -5.49
CA VAL A 356 25.12 -43.48 -5.09
C VAL A 356 24.59 -42.72 -6.30
N ILE A 357 23.26 -42.54 -6.35
CA ILE A 357 22.54 -41.74 -7.35
C ILE A 357 21.82 -40.62 -6.59
N ILE A 358 22.00 -39.37 -7.04
CA ILE A 358 21.27 -38.20 -6.54
C ILE A 358 20.12 -37.99 -7.53
N GLU A 359 18.88 -38.00 -7.03
CA GLU A 359 17.68 -37.65 -7.79
C GLU A 359 17.26 -36.21 -7.56
#